data_AF-A0A6P0JY62-F1
#
_entry.id   AF-A0A6P0JY62-F1
#
_cell.length_a   1.000
_cell.length_b   1.000
_cell.length_c   1.000
_cell.angle_alpha   90.00
_cell.angle_beta   90.00
_cell.angle_gamma   90.00
#
_symmetry.space_group_name_H-M   'P 1'
#
loop_
_entity.id
_entity.type
_entity.pdbx_description
1 polymer ?
#
loop_
_entity_poly.entity_id
_entity_poly.type
_entity_poly.pdbx_seq_one_letter_code
_entity_poly.pdbx_strand_id
1 'polypeptide(L)'
;MGLPWYRVHTVVINDPGRLIAVHLMHTALVAGWAGSMALYELAVFDPSDVVLNPMWRQGMFVMPFMARLGVTASWGGWNVTGEPYTDPGIWSFEGVAIAHIVLAGLLFLAACWHWVYWDLELFRDPRTGEPALDLPKMFGIHLFLSGLLCFGFGAFHLTGLFGPGMWVSDAYGITGHVQPVAPEWGSAGFNPFNPGGVVAHHIAAGIVGIIAGLFHLTVRPPERLYKALRMGNIETVLSSSIAAVFFAAFVVAGTMWYGHATTPIELFGPTSYQWDQGYFQEEIDRRVEASMAAGDTRSEAWAKIPEKLAFYDYIGNNPSKGGLFRVGPMNTGDGIAEA
;
A
#
# COMPACT_ATOMS: atom_id res chain seq x y z
N MET A 1 -20.05 -17.24 -37.60
CA MET A 1 -19.48 -15.93 -37.18
C MET A 1 -18.49 -16.20 -36.06
N GLY A 2 -17.30 -15.60 -36.10
CA GLY A 2 -16.30 -15.76 -35.04
C GLY A 2 -16.65 -14.97 -33.77
N LEU A 3 -15.78 -15.04 -32.75
CA LEU A 3 -15.92 -14.24 -31.53
C LEU A 3 -15.75 -12.74 -31.84
N PRO A 4 -16.65 -11.86 -31.32
CA PRO A 4 -16.41 -10.41 -31.34
C PRO A 4 -15.16 -10.02 -30.55
N TRP A 5 -14.54 -8.89 -30.90
CA TRP A 5 -13.27 -8.43 -30.32
C TRP A 5 -13.32 -8.27 -28.79
N TYR A 6 -14.45 -7.88 -28.21
CA TYR A 6 -14.61 -7.67 -26.76
C TYR A 6 -14.85 -8.98 -25.98
N ARG A 7 -14.87 -10.14 -26.66
CA ARG A 7 -15.04 -11.47 -26.05
C ARG A 7 -13.82 -12.35 -26.21
N VAL A 8 -12.69 -11.84 -26.69
CA VAL A 8 -11.51 -12.68 -26.98
C VAL A 8 -10.99 -13.44 -25.75
N HIS A 9 -11.18 -12.91 -24.54
CA HIS A 9 -10.77 -13.59 -23.31
C HIS A 9 -11.78 -14.62 -22.77
N THR A 10 -12.97 -14.76 -23.36
CA THR A 10 -13.92 -15.79 -22.88
C THR A 10 -13.42 -17.22 -23.18
N VAL A 11 -12.41 -17.36 -24.04
CA VAL A 11 -11.82 -18.66 -24.40
C VAL A 11 -11.16 -19.39 -23.21
N VAL A 12 -10.79 -18.68 -22.14
CA VAL A 12 -10.17 -19.29 -20.96
C VAL A 12 -11.16 -19.66 -19.85
N ILE A 13 -12.47 -19.42 -20.02
CA ILE A 13 -13.47 -19.66 -18.95
C ILE A 13 -13.53 -21.13 -18.52
N ASN A 14 -13.41 -22.05 -19.48
CA ASN A 14 -13.41 -23.50 -19.23
C ASN A 14 -12.02 -24.13 -19.40
N ASP A 15 -10.95 -23.34 -19.33
CA ASP A 15 -9.57 -23.80 -19.45
C ASP A 15 -8.76 -23.33 -18.23
N PRO A 16 -8.80 -24.08 -17.11
CA PRO A 16 -8.16 -23.65 -15.87
C PRO A 16 -6.65 -23.44 -15.99
N GLY A 17 -5.96 -24.26 -16.79
CA GLY A 17 -4.52 -24.14 -17.02
C GLY A 17 -4.16 -22.82 -17.67
N ARG A 18 -4.86 -22.47 -18.77
CA ARG A 18 -4.64 -21.18 -19.44
C ARG A 18 -5.20 -19.99 -18.67
N LEU A 19 -6.26 -20.17 -17.88
CA LEU A 19 -6.75 -19.14 -16.97
C LEU A 19 -5.69 -18.78 -15.92
N ILE A 20 -5.03 -19.77 -15.32
CA ILE A 20 -3.90 -19.55 -14.41
C ILE A 20 -2.75 -18.85 -15.15
N ALA A 21 -2.43 -19.28 -16.37
CA ALA A 21 -1.38 -18.66 -17.16
C ALA A 21 -1.60 -17.15 -17.38
N VAL A 22 -2.83 -16.73 -17.74
CA VAL A 22 -3.13 -15.31 -17.93
C VAL A 22 -3.16 -14.53 -16.61
N HIS A 23 -3.55 -15.16 -15.50
CA HIS A 23 -3.39 -14.56 -14.18
C HIS A 23 -1.91 -14.35 -13.82
N LEU A 24 -1.05 -15.35 -14.06
CA LEU A 24 0.39 -15.24 -13.85
C LEU A 24 1.01 -14.15 -14.72
N MET A 25 0.60 -14.04 -15.99
CA MET A 25 1.04 -12.97 -16.89
C MET A 25 0.61 -11.60 -16.36
N HIS A 26 -0.63 -11.44 -15.94
CA HIS A 26 -1.10 -10.19 -15.33
C HIS A 26 -0.28 -9.83 -14.08
N THR A 27 -0.03 -10.79 -13.18
CA THR A 27 0.81 -10.57 -11.99
C THR A 27 2.25 -10.22 -12.35
N ALA A 28 2.82 -10.84 -13.40
CA ALA A 28 4.14 -10.51 -13.91
C ALA A 28 4.22 -9.06 -14.40
N LEU A 29 3.20 -8.60 -15.15
CA LEU A 29 3.12 -7.22 -15.63
C LEU A 29 3.03 -6.22 -14.47
N VAL A 30 2.24 -6.51 -13.44
CA VAL A 30 2.11 -5.63 -12.25
C VAL A 30 3.41 -5.59 -11.44
N ALA A 31 4.08 -6.74 -11.23
CA ALA A 31 5.38 -6.79 -10.57
C ALA A 31 6.45 -6.05 -11.38
N GLY A 32 6.46 -6.22 -12.70
CA GLY A 32 7.36 -5.51 -13.61
C GLY A 32 7.14 -4.00 -13.60
N TRP A 33 5.87 -3.56 -13.55
CA TRP A 33 5.53 -2.14 -13.35
C TRP A 33 6.08 -1.61 -12.02
N ALA A 34 5.88 -2.33 -10.92
CA ALA A 34 6.35 -1.89 -9.60
C ALA A 34 7.88 -1.72 -9.55
N GLY A 35 8.62 -2.71 -10.07
CA GLY A 35 10.09 -2.62 -10.17
C GLY A 35 10.55 -1.48 -11.09
N SER A 36 9.90 -1.32 -12.25
CA SER A 36 10.26 -0.25 -13.21
C SER A 36 9.95 1.15 -12.67
N MET A 37 8.81 1.32 -11.99
CA MET A 37 8.41 2.59 -11.39
C MET A 37 9.36 2.98 -10.26
N ALA A 38 9.76 2.02 -9.41
CA ALA A 38 10.74 2.25 -8.34
C ALA A 38 12.11 2.64 -8.90
N LEU A 39 12.59 1.97 -9.96
CA LEU A 39 13.85 2.34 -10.63
C LEU A 39 13.77 3.72 -11.28
N TYR A 40 12.64 4.07 -11.88
CA TYR A 40 12.42 5.41 -12.44
C TYR A 40 12.48 6.48 -11.35
N GLU A 41 11.74 6.29 -10.25
CA GLU A 41 11.74 7.22 -9.11
C GLU A 41 13.15 7.39 -8.53
N LEU A 42 13.87 6.28 -8.30
CA LEU A 42 15.26 6.32 -7.83
C LEU A 42 16.19 7.08 -8.76
N ALA A 43 15.96 7.03 -10.07
CA ALA A 43 16.80 7.72 -11.05
C ALA A 43 16.61 9.24 -11.07
N VAL A 44 15.49 9.75 -10.55
CA VAL A 44 15.14 11.18 -10.60
C VAL A 44 14.97 11.82 -9.22
N PHE A 45 14.90 11.04 -8.15
CA PHE A 45 14.74 11.52 -6.79
C PHE A 45 16.00 12.21 -6.27
N ASP A 46 15.82 13.39 -5.69
CA ASP A 46 16.85 14.14 -4.97
C ASP A 46 16.69 13.92 -3.45
N PRO A 47 17.61 13.18 -2.80
CA PRO A 47 17.56 12.92 -1.36
C PRO A 47 18.22 14.02 -0.50
N SER A 48 18.67 15.12 -1.10
CA SER A 48 19.55 16.11 -0.45
C SER A 48 18.88 16.94 0.65
N ASP A 49 17.57 17.17 0.52
CA ASP A 49 16.78 17.96 1.47
C ASP A 49 15.44 17.29 1.77
N VAL A 50 15.33 16.73 2.97
CA VAL A 50 14.13 16.06 3.48
C VAL A 50 13.13 17.02 4.14
N VAL A 51 13.51 18.31 4.29
CA VAL A 51 12.71 19.34 4.94
C VAL A 51 11.84 20.08 3.92
N LEU A 52 12.44 20.70 2.90
CA LEU A 52 11.72 21.51 1.92
C LEU A 52 11.56 20.83 0.55
N ASN A 53 12.37 19.79 0.26
CA ASN A 53 12.23 18.96 -0.93
C ASN A 53 11.89 17.46 -0.66
N PRO A 54 10.93 17.12 0.23
CA PRO A 54 10.58 15.72 0.50
C PRO A 54 9.96 15.01 -0.71
N MET A 55 9.87 13.68 -0.65
CA MET A 55 9.43 12.84 -1.78
C MET A 55 8.09 13.24 -2.41
N TRP A 56 7.12 13.72 -1.62
CA TRP A 56 5.80 14.15 -2.12
C TRP A 56 5.88 15.45 -2.94
N ARG A 57 6.86 16.33 -2.69
CA ARG A 57 7.13 17.52 -3.53
C ARG A 57 7.66 17.14 -4.91
N GLN A 58 8.39 16.04 -4.97
CA GLN A 58 9.07 15.55 -6.18
C GLN A 58 8.19 14.62 -7.03
N GLY A 59 6.91 14.44 -6.68
CA GLY A 59 5.99 13.60 -7.44
C GLY A 59 6.31 12.11 -7.34
N MET A 60 6.96 11.68 -6.26
CA MET A 60 7.24 10.28 -6.00
C MET A 60 5.97 9.56 -5.58
N PHE A 61 5.71 8.41 -6.19
CA PHE A 61 4.47 7.66 -6.02
C PHE A 61 4.69 6.34 -5.28
N VAL A 62 5.70 5.53 -5.62
CA VAL A 62 5.93 4.21 -5.01
C VAL A 62 6.90 4.24 -3.83
N MET A 63 7.86 5.18 -3.78
CA MET A 63 8.73 5.40 -2.63
C MET A 63 8.00 5.57 -1.29
N PRO A 64 6.91 6.36 -1.17
CA PRO A 64 6.20 6.45 0.11
C PRO A 64 5.59 5.12 0.55
N PHE A 65 5.22 4.22 -0.37
CA PHE A 65 4.73 2.89 -0.02
C PHE A 65 5.85 1.98 0.50
N MET A 66 7.05 2.10 -0.05
CA MET A 66 8.25 1.39 0.43
C MET A 66 8.65 1.90 1.82
N ALA A 67 8.74 3.23 2.00
CA ALA A 67 9.08 3.87 3.27
C ALA A 67 8.09 3.54 4.38
N ARG A 68 6.78 3.51 4.07
CA ARG A 68 5.72 3.17 5.02
C ARG A 68 5.94 1.81 5.70
N LEU A 69 6.58 0.86 5.02
CA LEU A 69 6.79 -0.51 5.50
C LEU A 69 8.23 -0.83 5.89
N GLY A 70 9.09 0.19 6.03
CA GLY A 70 10.43 0.03 6.59
C GLY A 70 11.59 0.10 5.61
N VAL A 71 11.33 0.34 4.33
CA VAL A 71 12.39 0.51 3.32
C VAL A 71 12.65 1.99 3.15
N THR A 72 13.65 2.51 3.85
CA THR A 72 13.91 3.96 3.97
C THR A 72 15.25 4.39 3.38
N ALA A 73 16.09 3.44 2.97
CA ALA A 73 17.48 3.70 2.60
C ALA A 73 17.84 3.17 1.22
N SER A 74 18.89 3.77 0.65
CA SER A 74 19.46 3.44 -0.66
C SER A 74 20.87 2.89 -0.53
N TRP A 75 21.29 2.03 -1.47
CA TRP A 75 22.70 1.64 -1.63
C TRP A 75 23.62 2.81 -1.98
N GLY A 76 23.06 3.97 -2.37
CA GLY A 76 23.77 5.23 -2.57
C GLY A 76 24.18 5.94 -1.27
N GLY A 77 23.87 5.39 -0.10
CA GLY A 77 24.35 5.89 1.19
C GLY A 77 23.46 6.97 1.86
N TRP A 78 22.23 7.12 1.39
CA TRP A 78 21.24 8.07 1.92
C TRP A 78 19.99 7.36 2.47
N ASN A 79 19.25 8.08 3.31
CA ASN A 79 17.97 7.67 3.89
C ASN A 79 16.95 8.82 3.75
N VAL A 80 15.67 8.49 3.57
CA VAL A 80 14.55 9.44 3.50
C VAL A 80 14.35 10.31 4.76
N THR A 81 15.01 10.01 5.87
CA THR A 81 15.05 10.88 7.07
C THR A 81 16.24 11.85 7.09
N GLY A 82 17.11 11.83 6.06
CA GLY A 82 18.26 12.74 5.92
C GLY A 82 19.52 12.31 6.66
N GLU A 83 19.47 11.20 7.41
CA GLU A 83 20.65 10.67 8.10
C GLU A 83 21.59 9.96 7.12
N PRO A 84 22.92 10.21 7.17
CA PRO A 84 23.89 9.42 6.43
C PRO A 84 23.78 7.96 6.81
N TYR A 85 23.71 7.09 5.82
CA TYR A 85 23.43 5.68 6.07
C TYR A 85 24.46 4.78 5.41
N THR A 86 25.10 3.94 6.22
CA THR A 86 26.33 3.24 5.82
C THR A 86 26.09 1.85 5.24
N ASP A 87 24.98 1.19 5.55
CA ASP A 87 24.63 -0.11 4.96
C ASP A 87 23.14 -0.48 5.14
N PRO A 88 22.29 -0.35 4.09
CA PRO A 88 20.90 -0.85 4.10
C PRO A 88 20.75 -2.37 4.05
N GLY A 89 21.86 -3.10 3.96
CA GLY A 89 21.81 -4.51 3.62
C GLY A 89 21.12 -4.73 2.28
N ILE A 90 20.39 -5.84 2.17
CA ILE A 90 19.78 -6.26 0.90
C ILE A 90 18.50 -5.46 0.60
N TRP A 91 17.74 -5.04 1.61
CA TRP A 91 16.40 -4.47 1.44
C TRP A 91 16.40 -2.93 1.40
N SER A 92 17.22 -2.37 0.50
CA SER A 92 17.13 -0.97 0.09
C SER A 92 16.00 -0.76 -0.94
N PHE A 93 15.74 0.49 -1.34
CA PHE A 93 14.84 0.77 -2.47
C PHE A 93 15.26 0.02 -3.75
N GLU A 94 16.56 -0.02 -4.06
CA GLU A 94 17.10 -0.78 -5.21
C GLU A 94 16.86 -2.27 -5.05
N GLY A 95 17.11 -2.82 -3.86
CA GLY A 95 16.89 -4.23 -3.56
C GLY A 95 15.43 -4.65 -3.75
N VAL A 96 14.49 -3.83 -3.28
CA VAL A 96 13.05 -4.04 -3.51
C VAL A 96 12.72 -3.97 -5.00
N ALA A 97 13.25 -2.99 -5.73
CA ALA A 97 12.99 -2.86 -7.16
C ALA A 97 13.52 -4.08 -7.95
N ILE A 98 14.74 -4.53 -7.66
CA ILE A 98 15.35 -5.71 -8.28
C ILE A 98 14.54 -6.97 -7.96
N ALA A 99 14.12 -7.15 -6.70
CA ALA A 99 13.29 -8.29 -6.31
C ALA A 99 11.98 -8.36 -7.13
N HIS A 100 11.34 -7.21 -7.39
CA HIS A 100 10.14 -7.14 -8.22
C HIS A 100 10.41 -7.47 -9.70
N ILE A 101 11.54 -7.03 -10.27
CA ILE A 101 11.93 -7.38 -11.64
C ILE A 101 12.21 -8.89 -11.77
N VAL A 102 12.93 -9.47 -10.81
CA VAL A 102 13.19 -10.92 -10.79
C VAL A 102 11.89 -11.69 -10.65
N LEU A 103 10.99 -11.28 -9.74
CA LEU A 103 9.67 -11.88 -9.58
C LEU A 103 8.87 -11.83 -10.88
N ALA A 104 8.86 -10.68 -11.58
CA ALA A 104 8.18 -10.54 -12.86
C ALA A 104 8.69 -11.54 -13.91
N GLY A 105 10.02 -11.71 -14.01
CA GLY A 105 10.62 -12.70 -14.92
C GLY A 105 10.24 -14.14 -14.58
N LEU A 106 10.25 -14.51 -13.30
CA LEU A 106 9.86 -15.85 -12.85
C LEU A 106 8.37 -16.13 -13.12
N LEU A 107 7.49 -15.16 -12.85
CA LEU A 107 6.06 -15.27 -13.12
C LEU A 107 5.76 -15.36 -14.62
N PHE A 108 6.50 -14.62 -15.45
CA PHE A 108 6.40 -14.71 -16.90
C PHE A 108 6.74 -16.12 -17.41
N LEU A 109 7.85 -16.70 -16.94
CA LEU A 109 8.24 -18.07 -17.30
C LEU A 109 7.19 -19.09 -16.85
N ALA A 110 6.65 -18.93 -15.63
CA ALA A 110 5.57 -19.78 -15.12
C ALA A 110 4.30 -19.66 -15.97
N ALA A 111 3.94 -18.44 -16.42
CA ALA A 111 2.81 -18.21 -17.32
C ALA A 111 2.98 -18.97 -18.65
N CYS A 112 4.17 -18.92 -19.26
CA CYS A 112 4.47 -19.69 -20.47
C CYS A 112 4.30 -21.21 -20.25
N TRP A 113 4.82 -21.73 -19.13
CA TRP A 113 4.69 -23.13 -18.79
C TRP A 113 3.22 -23.55 -18.64
N HIS A 114 2.44 -22.81 -17.85
CA HIS A 114 1.02 -23.12 -17.62
C HIS A 114 0.16 -22.99 -18.88
N TRP A 115 0.54 -22.09 -19.80
CA TRP A 115 -0.16 -21.96 -21.07
C TRP A 115 0.05 -23.18 -21.98
N VAL A 116 1.28 -23.68 -22.05
CA VAL A 116 1.67 -24.83 -22.88
C VAL A 116 1.12 -26.13 -22.27
N TYR A 117 1.34 -26.33 -20.97
CA TYR A 117 0.94 -27.52 -20.22
C TYR A 117 -0.42 -27.32 -19.53
N TRP A 118 -1.43 -26.92 -20.31
CA TRP A 118 -2.74 -26.56 -19.79
C TRP A 118 -3.61 -27.77 -19.42
N ASP A 119 -3.45 -28.90 -20.12
CA ASP A 119 -4.28 -30.11 -19.94
C ASP A 119 -3.72 -31.04 -18.85
N LEU A 120 -3.76 -30.57 -17.61
CA LEU A 120 -3.37 -31.36 -16.44
C LEU A 120 -4.58 -32.10 -15.86
N GLU A 121 -4.38 -33.35 -15.46
CA GLU A 121 -5.43 -34.17 -14.81
C GLU A 121 -6.00 -33.49 -13.55
N LEU A 122 -5.19 -32.66 -12.87
CA LEU A 122 -5.62 -31.85 -11.73
C LEU A 122 -6.85 -30.96 -12.03
N PHE A 123 -7.02 -30.52 -13.28
CA PHE A 123 -8.09 -29.61 -13.68
C PHE A 123 -9.36 -30.32 -14.14
N ARG A 124 -9.38 -31.66 -14.16
CA ARG A 124 -10.52 -32.46 -14.60
C ARG A 124 -11.31 -33.01 -13.42
N ASP A 125 -12.64 -33.04 -13.52
CA ASP A 125 -13.47 -33.78 -12.57
C ASP A 125 -13.22 -35.28 -12.78
N PRO A 126 -12.75 -36.03 -11.75
CA PRO A 126 -12.43 -37.45 -11.89
C PRO A 126 -13.61 -38.33 -12.33
N ARG A 127 -14.85 -37.83 -12.22
CA ARG A 127 -16.07 -38.58 -12.57
C ARG A 127 -16.48 -38.39 -14.02
N THR A 128 -16.21 -37.22 -14.59
CA THR A 128 -16.69 -36.84 -15.94
C THR A 128 -15.55 -36.66 -16.93
N GLY A 129 -14.33 -36.41 -16.47
CA GLY A 129 -13.19 -36.06 -17.32
C GLY A 129 -13.24 -34.63 -17.87
N GLU A 130 -14.28 -33.86 -17.52
CA GLU A 130 -14.48 -32.47 -17.95
C GLU A 130 -13.71 -31.49 -17.05
N PRO A 131 -13.30 -30.32 -17.57
CA PRO A 131 -12.69 -29.27 -16.74
C PRO A 131 -13.62 -28.84 -15.60
N ALA A 132 -13.12 -28.84 -14.37
CA ALA A 132 -13.89 -28.46 -13.20
C ALA A 132 -13.03 -27.83 -12.11
N LEU A 133 -13.57 -26.79 -11.47
CA LEU A 133 -12.97 -26.13 -10.31
C LEU A 133 -13.93 -26.19 -9.13
N ASP A 134 -13.50 -26.76 -8.01
CA ASP A 134 -14.25 -26.75 -6.75
C ASP A 134 -14.08 -25.39 -6.05
N LEU A 135 -14.71 -24.36 -6.63
CA LEU A 135 -14.59 -22.95 -6.21
C LEU A 135 -14.81 -22.73 -4.71
N PRO A 136 -15.80 -23.37 -4.04
CA PRO A 136 -15.97 -23.22 -2.59
C PRO A 136 -14.75 -23.68 -1.78
N LYS A 137 -14.12 -24.80 -2.19
CA LYS A 137 -12.92 -25.30 -1.51
C LYS A 137 -11.70 -24.41 -1.82
N MET A 138 -11.55 -23.96 -3.06
CA MET A 138 -10.48 -23.01 -3.45
C MET A 138 -10.58 -21.72 -2.63
N PHE A 139 -11.79 -21.20 -2.40
CA PHE A 139 -12.01 -20.06 -1.52
C PHE A 139 -11.49 -20.33 -0.10
N GLY A 140 -11.80 -21.49 0.49
CA GLY A 140 -11.26 -21.89 1.79
C GLY A 140 -9.74 -21.94 1.83
N ILE A 141 -9.08 -22.49 0.79
CA ILE A 141 -7.62 -22.52 0.66
C ILE A 141 -7.05 -21.10 0.63
N HIS A 142 -7.54 -20.25 -0.28
CA HIS A 142 -7.01 -18.89 -0.45
C HIS A 142 -7.29 -18.01 0.77
N LEU A 143 -8.46 -18.14 1.41
CA LEU A 143 -8.80 -17.39 2.62
C LEU A 143 -7.92 -17.82 3.80
N PHE A 144 -7.64 -19.11 3.95
CA PHE A 144 -6.73 -19.61 4.97
C PHE A 144 -5.31 -19.05 4.79
N LEU A 145 -4.77 -19.11 3.56
CA LEU A 145 -3.46 -18.54 3.24
C LEU A 145 -3.42 -17.02 3.44
N SER A 146 -4.49 -16.31 3.05
CA SER A 146 -4.64 -14.87 3.28
C SER A 146 -4.67 -14.55 4.78
N GLY A 147 -5.35 -15.36 5.58
CA GLY A 147 -5.40 -15.24 7.04
C GLY A 147 -4.03 -15.43 7.69
N LEU A 148 -3.27 -16.45 7.26
CA LEU A 148 -1.90 -16.68 7.72
C LEU A 148 -0.97 -15.51 7.40
N LEU A 149 -1.02 -15.00 6.16
CA LEU A 149 -0.20 -13.87 5.74
C LEU A 149 -0.59 -12.59 6.50
N CYS A 150 -1.88 -12.30 6.63
CA CYS A 150 -2.40 -11.15 7.37
C CYS A 150 -1.97 -11.19 8.85
N PHE A 151 -2.16 -12.34 9.50
CA PHE A 151 -1.73 -12.55 10.88
C PHE A 151 -0.22 -12.37 11.02
N GLY A 152 0.58 -13.01 10.16
CA GLY A 152 2.03 -12.91 10.21
C GLY A 152 2.55 -11.50 9.98
N PHE A 153 1.95 -10.77 9.04
CA PHE A 153 2.27 -9.36 8.81
C PHE A 153 1.99 -8.50 10.04
N GLY A 154 0.83 -8.67 10.69
CA GLY A 154 0.51 -7.98 11.93
C GLY A 154 1.41 -8.38 13.10
N ALA A 155 1.54 -9.67 13.36
CA ALA A 155 2.20 -10.21 14.55
C ALA A 155 3.73 -10.13 14.52
N PHE A 156 4.34 -10.10 13.33
CA PHE A 156 5.80 -10.11 13.15
C PHE A 156 6.34 -8.85 12.49
N HIS A 157 5.81 -8.47 11.32
CA HIS A 157 6.36 -7.35 10.56
C HIS A 157 6.08 -6.02 11.25
N LEU A 158 4.82 -5.72 11.53
CA LEU A 158 4.40 -4.42 12.09
C LEU A 158 4.79 -4.23 13.56
N THR A 159 4.82 -5.32 14.34
CA THR A 159 5.23 -5.29 15.76
C THR A 159 6.73 -5.13 15.94
N GLY A 160 7.52 -5.23 14.87
CA GLY A 160 8.98 -5.30 14.96
C GLY A 160 9.52 -6.57 15.62
N LEU A 161 8.66 -7.55 15.95
CA LEU A 161 9.08 -8.81 16.55
C LEU A 161 9.97 -9.60 15.57
N PHE A 162 9.61 -9.60 14.29
CA PHE A 162 10.43 -10.12 13.21
C PHE A 162 10.11 -9.35 11.92
N GLY A 163 10.56 -8.10 11.90
CA GLY A 163 10.43 -7.15 10.79
C GLY A 163 10.76 -5.72 11.27
N PRO A 164 10.68 -4.73 10.38
CA PRO A 164 11.09 -3.36 10.69
C PRO A 164 10.02 -2.53 11.41
N GLY A 165 8.75 -2.96 11.39
CA GLY A 165 7.62 -2.17 11.85
C GLY A 165 6.95 -1.38 10.71
N MET A 166 6.47 -0.18 11.02
CA MET A 166 5.88 0.74 10.04
C MET A 166 6.23 2.20 10.34
N TRP A 167 6.03 3.07 9.35
CA TRP A 167 6.19 4.52 9.54
C TRP A 167 5.17 5.05 10.55
N VAL A 168 5.66 5.89 11.46
CA VAL A 168 4.87 6.70 12.39
C VAL A 168 5.39 8.13 12.38
N SER A 169 4.64 9.05 12.94
CA SER A 169 5.10 10.42 13.16
C SER A 169 4.43 11.02 14.39
N ASP A 170 4.97 12.15 14.87
CA ASP A 170 4.22 13.08 15.70
C ASP A 170 3.03 13.69 14.92
N ALA A 171 2.14 14.36 15.64
CA ALA A 171 0.90 14.92 15.11
C ALA A 171 1.11 15.92 13.96
N TYR A 172 2.27 16.56 13.90
CA TYR A 172 2.59 17.62 12.93
C TYR A 172 3.59 17.18 11.84
N GLY A 173 3.93 15.90 11.74
CA GLY A 173 4.74 15.39 10.63
C GLY A 173 6.19 15.86 10.64
N ILE A 174 6.79 16.08 11.81
CA ILE A 174 8.13 16.64 11.94
C ILE A 174 9.18 15.54 12.13
N THR A 175 8.89 14.55 12.98
CA THR A 175 9.83 13.52 13.44
C THR A 175 9.44 12.13 12.99
N GLY A 176 9.01 11.97 11.74
CA GLY A 176 8.65 10.67 11.20
C GLY A 176 9.80 9.71 11.12
N HIS A 177 9.51 8.45 11.44
CA HIS A 177 10.47 7.35 11.36
C HIS A 177 9.72 6.02 11.33
N VAL A 178 10.44 4.97 10.95
CA VAL A 178 9.94 3.60 11.06
C VAL A 178 10.15 3.13 12.49
N GLN A 179 9.11 2.55 13.09
CA GLN A 179 9.23 1.93 14.41
C GLN A 179 8.40 0.64 14.54
N PRO A 180 8.79 -0.25 15.47
CA PRO A 180 7.91 -1.31 15.98
C PRO A 180 6.64 -0.73 16.62
N VAL A 181 5.46 -1.26 16.25
CA VAL A 181 4.18 -0.78 16.78
C VAL A 181 3.45 -1.90 17.53
N ALA A 182 3.14 -1.67 18.81
CA ALA A 182 2.32 -2.60 19.59
C ALA A 182 0.83 -2.50 19.20
N PRO A 183 0.07 -3.61 19.24
CA PRO A 183 -1.36 -3.58 18.97
C PRO A 183 -2.14 -2.81 20.04
N GLU A 184 -3.09 -1.98 19.61
CA GLU A 184 -4.07 -1.32 20.48
C GLU A 184 -5.39 -2.10 20.45
N TRP A 185 -5.70 -2.78 21.56
CA TRP A 185 -6.88 -3.65 21.67
C TRP A 185 -8.13 -2.95 22.19
N GLY A 186 -7.99 -1.76 22.79
CA GLY A 186 -9.10 -0.96 23.27
C GLY A 186 -9.86 -0.28 22.15
N SER A 187 -10.86 0.54 22.53
CA SER A 187 -11.64 1.32 21.56
C SER A 187 -10.78 2.31 20.76
N ALA A 188 -9.64 2.74 21.30
CA ALA A 188 -8.68 3.58 20.61
C ALA A 188 -8.07 2.92 19.37
N GLY A 189 -8.13 1.58 19.24
CA GLY A 189 -7.67 0.86 18.05
C GLY A 189 -8.56 1.07 16.82
N PHE A 190 -9.79 1.56 17.00
CA PHE A 190 -10.68 1.95 15.90
C PHE A 190 -10.48 3.41 15.46
N ASN A 191 -9.61 4.17 16.14
CA ASN A 191 -9.23 5.50 15.68
C ASN A 191 -8.33 5.37 14.44
N PRO A 192 -8.71 5.96 13.29
CA PRO A 192 -7.92 5.88 12.05
C PRO A 192 -6.52 6.48 12.18
N PHE A 193 -6.27 7.34 13.16
CA PHE A 193 -4.96 7.95 13.41
C PHE A 193 -4.10 7.16 14.42
N ASN A 194 -4.60 6.03 14.95
CA ASN A 194 -3.84 5.20 15.87
C ASN A 194 -3.15 4.03 15.12
N PRO A 195 -1.81 4.03 15.00
CA PRO A 195 -1.10 2.96 14.30
C PRO A 195 -1.23 1.59 15.01
N GLY A 196 -1.41 1.57 16.34
CA GLY A 196 -1.67 0.33 17.08
C GLY A 196 -2.97 -0.35 16.67
N GLY A 197 -3.95 0.42 16.19
CA GLY A 197 -5.18 -0.10 15.59
C GLY A 197 -4.94 -0.90 14.31
N VAL A 198 -3.98 -0.46 13.48
CA VAL A 198 -3.57 -1.16 12.25
C VAL A 198 -2.94 -2.52 12.59
N VAL A 199 -2.10 -2.57 13.62
CA VAL A 199 -1.46 -3.81 14.07
C VAL A 199 -2.50 -4.78 14.65
N ALA A 200 -3.36 -4.29 15.55
CA ALA A 200 -4.45 -5.07 16.13
C ALA A 200 -5.40 -5.62 15.04
N HIS A 201 -5.72 -4.81 14.03
CA HIS A 201 -6.52 -5.20 12.88
C HIS A 201 -5.93 -6.42 12.16
N HIS A 202 -4.65 -6.38 11.77
CA HIS A 202 -4.02 -7.48 11.03
C HIS A 202 -3.95 -8.77 11.84
N ILE A 203 -3.65 -8.67 13.14
CA ILE A 203 -3.62 -9.84 14.03
C ILE A 203 -5.02 -10.45 14.16
N ALA A 204 -6.03 -9.65 14.52
CA ALA A 204 -7.39 -10.14 14.73
C ALA A 204 -8.03 -10.65 13.44
N ALA A 205 -7.97 -9.87 12.35
CA ALA A 205 -8.52 -10.25 11.06
C ALA A 205 -7.79 -11.46 10.46
N GLY A 206 -6.48 -11.58 10.68
CA GLY A 206 -5.70 -12.76 10.31
C GLY A 206 -6.20 -14.03 11.00
N ILE A 207 -6.40 -13.99 12.33
CA ILE A 207 -6.98 -15.11 13.09
C ILE A 207 -8.38 -15.47 12.58
N VAL A 208 -9.24 -14.47 12.35
CA VAL A 208 -10.57 -14.68 11.78
C VAL A 208 -10.49 -15.33 10.39
N GLY A 209 -9.57 -14.87 9.54
CA GLY A 209 -9.33 -15.45 8.20
C GLY A 209 -8.87 -16.90 8.25
N ILE A 210 -8.02 -17.26 9.22
CA ILE A 210 -7.58 -18.64 9.45
C ILE A 210 -8.78 -19.53 9.84
N ILE A 211 -9.56 -19.10 10.84
CA ILE A 211 -10.74 -19.85 11.33
C ILE A 211 -11.78 -19.98 10.21
N ALA A 212 -12.09 -18.90 9.51
CA ALA A 212 -13.04 -18.90 8.40
C ALA A 212 -12.54 -19.74 7.21
N GLY A 213 -11.25 -19.69 6.89
CA GLY A 213 -10.63 -20.53 5.87
C GLY A 213 -10.78 -22.02 6.18
N LEU A 214 -10.50 -22.43 7.43
CA LEU A 214 -10.73 -23.81 7.90
C LEU A 214 -12.20 -24.21 7.83
N PHE A 215 -13.12 -23.32 8.21
CA PHE A 215 -14.55 -23.55 8.06
C PHE A 215 -14.92 -23.80 6.59
N HIS A 216 -14.45 -22.96 5.66
CA HIS A 216 -14.73 -23.11 4.23
C HIS A 216 -14.05 -24.32 3.56
N LEU A 217 -12.99 -24.85 4.16
CA LEU A 217 -12.38 -26.12 3.76
C LEU A 217 -13.17 -27.34 4.25
N THR A 218 -13.78 -27.25 5.42
CA THR A 218 -14.40 -28.39 6.11
C THR A 218 -15.91 -28.48 5.90
N VAL A 219 -16.57 -27.38 5.53
CA VAL A 219 -18.03 -27.31 5.38
C VAL A 219 -18.42 -27.02 3.94
N ARG A 220 -19.24 -27.90 3.34
CA ARG A 220 -19.80 -27.68 2.00
C ARG A 220 -20.89 -26.60 2.02
N PRO A 221 -21.04 -25.81 0.95
CA PRO A 221 -22.11 -24.83 0.88
C PRO A 221 -23.50 -25.49 1.00
N PRO A 222 -24.44 -24.86 1.72
CA PRO A 222 -25.84 -25.26 1.69
C PRO A 222 -26.38 -25.26 0.25
N GLU A 223 -27.15 -26.28 -0.10
CA GLU A 223 -27.68 -26.45 -1.47
C GLU A 223 -28.43 -25.20 -1.97
N ARG A 224 -29.23 -24.59 -1.09
CA ARG A 224 -29.97 -23.34 -1.40
C ARG A 224 -29.03 -22.22 -1.84
N LEU A 225 -27.92 -22.02 -1.13
CA LEU A 225 -26.93 -20.99 -1.45
C LEU A 225 -26.14 -21.34 -2.71
N TYR A 226 -25.71 -22.59 -2.85
CA TYR A 226 -25.01 -23.07 -4.04
C TYR A 226 -25.81 -22.79 -5.31
N LYS A 227 -27.11 -23.08 -5.28
CA LYS A 227 -28.04 -22.80 -6.38
C LYS A 227 -28.30 -21.30 -6.56
N ALA A 228 -28.60 -20.58 -5.48
CA ALA A 228 -28.94 -19.15 -5.56
C ALA A 228 -27.79 -18.31 -6.13
N LEU A 229 -26.57 -18.58 -5.68
CA LEU A 229 -25.36 -17.83 -6.06
C LEU A 229 -24.61 -18.44 -7.24
N ARG A 230 -25.13 -19.52 -7.85
CA ARG A 230 -24.53 -20.19 -9.01
C ARG A 230 -23.05 -20.54 -8.78
N MET A 231 -22.73 -21.14 -7.64
CA MET A 231 -21.34 -21.38 -7.19
C MET A 231 -20.51 -22.34 -8.07
N GLY A 232 -21.12 -22.97 -9.07
CA GLY A 232 -20.39 -23.72 -10.10
C GLY A 232 -19.94 -22.89 -11.31
N ASN A 233 -20.35 -21.61 -11.40
CA ASN A 233 -19.92 -20.69 -12.44
C ASN A 233 -18.88 -19.71 -11.88
N ILE A 234 -17.67 -19.71 -12.46
CA ILE A 234 -16.58 -18.82 -12.03
C ILE A 234 -16.91 -17.33 -12.15
N GLU A 235 -17.82 -16.93 -13.05
CA GLU A 235 -18.24 -15.53 -13.18
C GLU A 235 -18.94 -14.99 -11.93
N THR A 236 -19.55 -15.85 -11.10
CA THR A 236 -20.11 -15.41 -9.81
C THR A 236 -19.01 -14.94 -8.86
N VAL A 237 -17.86 -15.62 -8.89
CA VAL A 237 -16.66 -15.22 -8.14
C VAL A 237 -16.13 -13.91 -8.70
N LEU A 238 -16.00 -13.78 -10.02
CA LEU A 238 -15.60 -12.52 -10.66
C LEU A 238 -16.51 -11.35 -10.23
N SER A 239 -17.83 -11.52 -10.27
CA SER A 239 -18.79 -10.49 -9.87
C SER A 239 -18.62 -10.06 -8.41
N SER A 240 -18.55 -11.02 -7.49
CA SER A 240 -18.41 -10.73 -6.06
C SER A 240 -17.01 -10.20 -5.69
N SER A 241 -15.96 -10.64 -6.37
CA SER A 241 -14.59 -10.13 -6.19
C SER A 241 -14.45 -8.70 -6.69
N ILE A 242 -15.04 -8.35 -7.84
CA ILE A 242 -15.10 -6.94 -8.29
C ILE A 242 -15.81 -6.09 -7.22
N ALA A 243 -16.86 -6.64 -6.60
CA ALA A 243 -17.56 -5.93 -5.54
C ALA A 243 -16.67 -5.60 -4.33
N ALA A 244 -15.90 -6.59 -3.87
CA ALA A 244 -14.94 -6.40 -2.79
C ALA A 244 -13.80 -5.43 -3.17
N VAL A 245 -13.29 -5.50 -4.40
CA VAL A 245 -12.20 -4.64 -4.87
C VAL A 245 -12.63 -3.17 -4.96
N PHE A 246 -13.82 -2.86 -5.51
CA PHE A 246 -14.28 -1.47 -5.56
C PHE A 246 -14.52 -0.91 -4.15
N PHE A 247 -15.03 -1.74 -3.22
CA PHE A 247 -15.23 -1.32 -1.84
C PHE A 247 -13.88 -0.93 -1.19
N ALA A 248 -12.87 -1.78 -1.33
CA ALA A 248 -11.52 -1.47 -0.86
C ALA A 248 -10.95 -0.19 -1.51
N ALA A 249 -11.18 0.02 -2.81
CA ALA A 249 -10.74 1.21 -3.53
C ALA A 249 -11.36 2.50 -2.96
N PHE A 250 -12.66 2.50 -2.63
CA PHE A 250 -13.29 3.66 -1.99
C PHE A 250 -12.75 3.92 -0.59
N VAL A 251 -12.49 2.87 0.19
CA VAL A 251 -11.91 3.01 1.54
C VAL A 251 -10.54 3.65 1.47
N VAL A 252 -9.64 3.17 0.60
CA VAL A 252 -8.28 3.72 0.50
C VAL A 252 -8.26 5.11 -0.14
N ALA A 253 -9.20 5.44 -1.03
CA ALA A 253 -9.37 6.79 -1.54
C ALA A 253 -9.76 7.76 -0.40
N GLY A 254 -10.70 7.35 0.45
CA GLY A 254 -11.10 8.11 1.64
C GLY A 254 -9.94 8.31 2.61
N THR A 255 -9.25 7.24 3.02
CA THR A 255 -8.16 7.36 4.01
C THR A 255 -6.95 8.12 3.48
N MET A 256 -6.70 8.11 2.17
CA MET A 256 -5.71 9.00 1.56
C MET A 256 -6.13 10.46 1.61
N TRP A 257 -7.39 10.76 1.31
CA TRP A 257 -7.89 12.14 1.26
C TRP A 257 -8.05 12.79 2.65
N TYR A 258 -8.56 12.04 3.63
CA TYR A 258 -8.81 12.54 4.99
C TYR A 258 -7.58 12.43 5.91
N GLY A 259 -6.60 11.61 5.55
CA GLY A 259 -5.50 11.22 6.43
C GLY A 259 -5.83 10.01 7.30
N HIS A 260 -4.80 9.22 7.60
CA HIS A 260 -4.85 7.98 8.38
C HIS A 260 -3.45 7.68 8.90
N ALA A 261 -3.31 6.81 9.91
CA ALA A 261 -2.02 6.32 10.39
C ALA A 261 -1.17 5.61 9.30
N THR A 262 -1.77 5.27 8.16
CA THR A 262 -1.11 4.62 7.01
C THR A 262 -0.91 5.56 5.82
N THR A 263 -1.31 6.82 5.95
CA THR A 263 -1.11 7.88 4.95
C THR A 263 -0.45 9.10 5.61
N PRO A 264 0.74 8.92 6.23
CA PRO A 264 1.44 9.99 6.95
C PRO A 264 1.89 11.11 6.01
N ILE A 265 1.81 12.35 6.50
CA ILE A 265 2.02 13.55 5.68
C ILE A 265 3.46 13.74 5.21
N GLU A 266 4.44 13.15 5.88
CA GLU A 266 5.84 13.20 5.43
C GLU A 266 6.10 12.33 4.20
N LEU A 267 5.25 11.33 3.97
CA LEU A 267 5.34 10.44 2.82
C LEU A 267 4.43 10.92 1.68
N PHE A 268 3.23 11.41 2.00
CA PHE A 268 2.19 11.72 1.00
C PHE A 268 1.85 13.21 0.85
N GLY A 269 2.41 14.09 1.69
CA GLY A 269 2.05 15.50 1.78
C GLY A 269 0.90 15.77 2.76
N PRO A 270 0.70 17.05 3.16
CA PRO A 270 -0.39 17.43 4.05
C PRO A 270 -1.77 17.28 3.37
N THR A 271 -2.83 17.26 4.17
CA THR A 271 -4.22 17.20 3.67
C THR A 271 -4.80 18.60 3.47
N SER A 272 -5.84 18.72 2.65
CA SER A 272 -6.53 20.02 2.48
C SER A 272 -7.20 20.50 3.76
N TYR A 273 -7.68 19.56 4.59
CA TYR A 273 -8.37 19.88 5.84
C TYR A 273 -7.45 20.57 6.86
N GLN A 274 -6.16 20.23 6.86
CA GLN A 274 -5.18 20.89 7.72
C GLN A 274 -5.03 22.38 7.36
N TRP A 275 -5.08 22.72 6.08
CA TRP A 275 -5.10 24.12 5.63
C TRP A 275 -6.42 24.81 5.98
N ASP A 276 -7.56 24.18 5.67
CA ASP A 276 -8.90 24.77 5.87
C ASP A 276 -9.18 25.12 7.34
N GLN A 277 -8.52 24.42 8.28
CA GLN A 277 -8.67 24.59 9.73
C GLN A 277 -7.51 25.36 10.38
N GLY A 278 -6.51 25.82 9.61
CA GLY A 278 -5.33 26.49 10.19
C GLY A 278 -4.52 25.59 11.12
N TYR A 279 -4.50 24.28 10.89
CA TYR A 279 -3.92 23.28 11.81
C TYR A 279 -2.46 23.53 12.15
N PHE A 280 -1.64 23.85 11.14
CA PHE A 280 -0.22 24.16 11.34
C PHE A 280 -0.03 25.58 11.86
N GLN A 281 -0.81 26.54 11.37
CA GLN A 281 -0.82 27.92 11.85
C GLN A 281 -1.07 27.99 13.36
N GLU A 282 -2.10 27.30 13.87
CA GLU A 282 -2.43 27.27 15.31
C GLU A 282 -1.28 26.72 16.16
N GLU A 283 -0.57 25.69 15.68
CA GLU A 283 0.59 25.14 16.40
C GLU A 283 1.80 26.08 16.36
N ILE A 284 2.03 26.75 15.23
CA ILE A 284 3.08 27.77 15.11
C ILE A 284 2.80 28.90 16.11
N ASP A 285 1.58 29.45 16.11
CA ASP A 285 1.18 30.52 17.02
C ASP A 285 1.33 30.08 18.48
N ARG A 286 0.88 28.86 18.83
CA ARG A 286 1.04 28.30 20.18
C ARG A 286 2.51 28.21 20.60
N ARG A 287 3.41 27.77 19.71
CA ARG A 287 4.85 27.68 20.01
C ARG A 287 5.48 29.06 20.18
N VAL A 288 5.15 30.01 19.31
CA VAL A 288 5.64 31.39 19.39
C VAL A 288 5.19 32.05 20.70
N GLU A 289 3.90 31.94 21.05
CA GLU A 289 3.34 32.49 22.28
C GLU A 289 4.00 31.89 23.53
N ALA A 290 4.18 30.57 23.56
CA ALA A 290 4.86 29.89 24.67
C ALA A 290 6.32 30.35 24.81
N SER A 291 7.03 30.55 23.69
CA SER A 291 8.41 31.05 23.67
C SER A 291 8.49 32.49 24.19
N MET A 292 7.58 33.36 23.73
CA MET A 292 7.49 34.75 24.21
C MET A 292 7.12 34.82 25.70
N ALA A 293 6.22 33.94 26.17
CA ALA A 293 5.88 33.83 27.58
C ALA A 293 7.07 33.35 28.44
N ALA A 294 7.99 32.59 27.86
CA ALA A 294 9.25 32.19 28.49
C ALA A 294 10.33 33.29 28.48
N GLY A 295 10.04 34.46 27.90
CA GLY A 295 10.90 35.65 27.94
C GLY A 295 11.66 35.95 26.66
N ASP A 296 11.46 35.17 25.59
CA ASP A 296 12.05 35.49 24.29
C ASP A 296 11.41 36.74 23.67
N THR A 297 12.20 37.50 22.91
CA THR A 297 11.64 38.50 22.00
C THR A 297 10.84 37.82 20.89
N ARG A 298 9.95 38.58 20.23
CA ARG A 298 9.20 38.06 19.07
C ARG A 298 10.13 37.48 18.00
N SER A 299 11.25 38.13 17.71
CA SER A 299 12.20 37.65 16.69
C SER A 299 12.83 36.31 17.08
N GLU A 300 13.22 36.16 18.35
CA GLU A 300 13.79 34.90 18.86
C GLU A 300 12.77 33.78 18.89
N ALA A 301 11.52 34.08 19.25
CA ALA A 301 10.43 33.11 19.23
C ALA A 301 10.16 32.55 17.82
N TRP A 302 10.08 33.44 16.81
CA TRP A 302 9.91 33.02 15.41
C TRP A 302 11.12 32.26 14.86
N ALA A 303 12.34 32.63 15.27
CA ALA A 303 13.56 31.94 14.85
C ALA A 303 13.67 30.49 15.40
N LYS A 304 12.84 30.11 16.38
CA LYS A 304 12.77 28.74 16.93
C LYS A 304 11.76 27.85 16.21
N ILE A 305 10.96 28.39 15.28
CA ILE A 305 10.00 27.59 14.51
C ILE A 305 10.74 26.76 13.46
N PRO A 306 10.55 25.43 13.43
CA PRO A 306 11.17 24.59 12.40
C PRO A 306 10.67 24.97 11.00
N GLU A 307 11.58 25.08 10.04
CA GLU A 307 11.25 25.35 8.63
C GLU A 307 10.25 24.32 8.09
N LYS A 308 10.41 23.04 8.44
CA LYS A 308 9.47 21.96 8.08
C LYS A 308 8.03 22.26 8.51
N LEU A 309 7.85 22.81 9.72
CA LEU A 309 6.53 23.15 10.25
C LEU A 309 5.93 24.35 9.51
N ALA A 310 6.74 25.39 9.28
CA ALA A 310 6.32 26.55 8.50
C ALA A 310 5.96 26.17 7.06
N PHE A 311 6.70 25.23 6.45
CA PHE A 311 6.44 24.78 5.09
C PHE A 311 5.14 23.99 4.96
N TYR A 312 4.68 23.28 6.00
CA TYR A 312 3.34 22.71 5.99
C TYR A 312 2.22 23.77 6.02
N ASP A 313 2.48 24.94 6.62
CA ASP A 313 1.56 26.09 6.65
C ASP A 313 1.64 26.96 5.36
N TYR A 314 1.91 26.31 4.22
CA TYR A 314 1.99 26.95 2.91
C TYR A 314 0.96 26.36 1.94
N ILE A 315 0.12 27.21 1.35
CA ILE A 315 -0.98 26.78 0.47
C ILE A 315 -0.51 26.03 -0.78
N GLY A 316 0.73 26.23 -1.24
CA GLY A 316 1.26 25.47 -2.39
C GLY A 316 1.39 23.98 -2.09
N ASN A 317 1.47 23.60 -0.81
CA ASN A 317 1.53 22.21 -0.37
C ASN A 317 0.14 21.57 -0.17
N ASN A 318 -0.94 22.34 -0.30
CA ASN A 318 -2.31 21.82 -0.19
C ASN A 318 -2.71 21.04 -1.47
N PRO A 319 -3.10 19.74 -1.35
CA PRO A 319 -3.40 18.90 -2.51
C PRO A 319 -4.63 19.36 -3.31
N SER A 320 -5.48 20.22 -2.74
CA SER A 320 -6.67 20.80 -3.40
C SER A 320 -6.36 22.00 -4.30
N LYS A 321 -5.08 22.27 -4.58
CA LYS A 321 -4.63 23.38 -5.47
C LYS A 321 -4.17 22.96 -6.86
N GLY A 322 -4.22 21.66 -7.14
CA GLY A 322 -3.86 21.08 -8.43
C GLY A 322 -4.79 21.48 -9.58
N GLY A 323 -4.53 20.89 -10.75
CA GLY A 323 -5.40 20.98 -11.91
C GLY A 323 -5.24 19.73 -12.77
N LEU A 324 -6.33 19.25 -13.38
CA LEU A 324 -6.35 17.94 -14.07
C LEU A 324 -5.23 17.74 -15.09
N PHE A 325 -4.82 18.81 -15.78
CA PHE A 325 -3.78 18.78 -16.82
C PHE A 325 -2.47 19.46 -16.41
N ARG A 326 -2.31 19.79 -15.12
CA ARG A 326 -1.05 20.25 -14.56
C ARG A 326 -0.26 19.01 -14.12
N VAL A 327 0.50 18.46 -15.06
CA VAL A 327 1.25 17.22 -14.87
C VAL A 327 2.61 17.48 -14.26
N GLY A 328 3.15 16.47 -13.56
CA GLY A 328 4.49 16.51 -12.99
C GLY A 328 4.50 16.79 -11.49
N PRO A 329 5.69 16.93 -10.90
CA PRO A 329 5.87 17.17 -9.47
C PRO A 329 5.43 18.58 -9.09
N MET A 330 5.14 18.80 -7.79
CA MET A 330 4.77 20.12 -7.28
C MET A 330 5.87 21.15 -7.59
N ASN A 331 7.13 20.74 -7.52
CA ASN A 331 8.30 21.55 -7.85
C ASN A 331 8.29 22.16 -9.27
N THR A 332 7.57 21.58 -10.23
CA THR A 332 7.45 22.19 -11.57
C THR A 332 6.44 23.33 -11.63
N GLY A 333 5.62 23.50 -10.61
CA GLY A 333 4.67 24.59 -10.48
C GLY A 333 5.28 25.82 -9.82
N ASP A 334 5.50 25.75 -8.51
CA ASP A 334 5.97 26.84 -7.65
C ASP A 334 7.50 26.87 -7.45
N GLY A 335 8.21 25.83 -7.88
CA GLY A 335 9.68 25.73 -7.78
C GLY A 335 10.16 24.76 -6.69
N ILE A 336 11.47 24.58 -6.61
CA ILE A 336 12.10 23.90 -5.47
C ILE A 336 12.24 24.93 -4.35
N ALA A 337 11.74 24.62 -3.16
CA ALA A 337 11.83 25.51 -2.00
C ALA A 337 13.27 25.51 -1.44
N GLU A 338 13.76 26.69 -1.04
CA GLU A 338 15.16 26.88 -0.60
C GLU A 338 15.29 27.36 0.85
N ALA A 339 14.33 28.17 1.35
CA ALA A 339 14.28 28.70 2.72
C ALA A 339 12.88 29.24 3.06
#